data_AF-A0A959P1Q3-F1
#
_entry.id   AF-A0A959P1Q3-F1
#
_cell.length_a   1.000
_cell.length_b   1.000
_cell.length_c   1.000
_cell.angle_alpha   90.00
_cell.angle_beta   90.00
_cell.angle_gamma   90.00
#
_symmetry.space_group_name_H-M   'P 1'
#
loop_
_entity.id
_entity.type
_entity.pdbx_description
1 polymer ?
#
loop_
_entity_poly.entity_id
_entity_poly.type
_entity_poly.pdbx_seq_one_letter_code
_entity_poly.pdbx_strand_id
1 'polypeptide(L)'
;FNQLISFAKKLGLFLGLGLIIIAVTPISYLWFNSVSGLLNELSNFSKLPTIIISIMPALTVLISIQRAILVSFKNTSPITYATIIEVSIIILTLFVSIKMFDLTGIVASVIGFILGRICAVTYLMFPFNKIKMKLLKN
;
A
#
# COMPACT_ATOMS: atom_id res chain seq x y z
N PHE A 1 0.48 -23.57 2.21
CA PHE A 1 0.61 -22.10 2.36
C PHE A 1 2.03 -21.54 2.20
N ASN A 2 3.11 -22.24 2.56
CA ASN A 2 4.48 -21.69 2.46
C ASN A 2 4.90 -21.32 1.03
N GLN A 3 4.55 -22.15 0.03
CA GLN A 3 4.78 -21.84 -1.39
C GLN A 3 4.06 -20.55 -1.83
N LEU A 4 2.80 -20.37 -1.43
CA LEU A 4 2.01 -19.16 -1.71
C LEU A 4 2.65 -17.91 -1.09
N ILE A 5 3.10 -17.98 0.16
CA ILE A 5 3.78 -16.86 0.83
C ILE A 5 5.09 -16.51 0.12
N SER A 6 5.87 -17.52 -0.29
CA SER A 6 7.11 -17.30 -1.04
C SER A 6 6.85 -16.65 -2.40
N PHE A 7 5.88 -17.16 -3.15
CA PHE A 7 5.44 -16.57 -4.41
C PHE A 7 5.02 -15.11 -4.23
N ALA A 8 4.17 -14.84 -3.24
CA ALA A 8 3.64 -13.51 -3.04
C ALA A 8 4.71 -12.52 -2.53
N LYS A 9 5.73 -12.97 -1.78
CA LYS A 9 6.91 -12.13 -1.48
C LYS A 9 7.65 -11.73 -2.75
N LYS A 10 7.90 -12.67 -3.66
CA LYS A 10 8.54 -12.40 -4.97
C LYS A 10 7.68 -11.45 -5.81
N LEU A 11 6.37 -11.66 -5.85
CA LEU A 11 5.43 -10.81 -6.55
C LEU A 11 5.42 -9.38 -5.98
N GLY A 12 5.31 -9.23 -4.66
CA GLY A 12 5.33 -7.92 -4.00
C GLY A 12 6.63 -7.17 -4.27
N LEU A 13 7.77 -7.86 -4.21
CA LEU A 13 9.07 -7.29 -4.55
C LEU A 13 9.15 -6.90 -6.03
N PHE A 14 8.70 -7.77 -6.94
CA PHE A 14 8.68 -7.49 -8.38
C PHE A 14 7.79 -6.29 -8.72
N LEU A 15 6.57 -6.21 -8.17
CA LEU A 15 5.65 -5.09 -8.42
C LEU A 15 6.15 -3.79 -7.78
N GLY A 16 6.67 -3.84 -6.56
CA GLY A 16 7.23 -2.66 -5.89
C GLY A 16 8.47 -2.13 -6.62
N LEU A 17 9.41 -3.02 -6.97
CA LEU A 17 10.61 -2.65 -7.73
C LEU A 17 10.26 -2.19 -9.15
N GLY A 18 9.32 -2.86 -9.82
CA GLY A 18 8.85 -2.45 -11.13
C GLY A 18 8.28 -1.03 -11.11
N LEU A 19 7.41 -0.73 -10.13
CA LEU A 19 6.81 0.59 -10.04
C LEU A 19 7.80 1.67 -9.61
N ILE A 20 8.73 1.42 -8.67
CA ILE A 20 9.75 2.42 -8.31
C ILE A 20 10.70 2.71 -9.48
N ILE A 21 11.09 1.69 -10.26
CA ILE A 21 11.93 1.90 -11.46
C ILE A 21 11.18 2.77 -12.48
N ILE A 22 9.92 2.47 -12.74
CA ILE A 22 9.05 3.29 -13.62
C ILE A 22 8.90 4.72 -13.06
N ALA A 23 8.69 4.86 -11.76
CA ALA A 23 8.47 6.16 -11.12
C ALA A 23 9.71 7.08 -11.16
N VAL A 24 10.90 6.52 -11.02
CA VAL A 24 12.16 7.28 -11.00
C VAL A 24 12.67 7.57 -12.42
N THR A 25 12.37 6.70 -13.38
CA THR A 25 12.76 6.87 -14.79
C THR A 25 11.88 7.90 -15.52
N PRO A 26 12.35 8.48 -16.65
CA PRO A 26 11.56 9.41 -17.47
C PRO A 26 10.31 8.76 -18.10
N ILE A 27 10.15 7.44 -18.01
CA ILE A 27 8.95 6.74 -18.45
C ILE A 27 7.69 7.24 -17.71
N SER A 28 7.84 7.65 -16.43
CA SER A 28 6.75 8.25 -15.65
C SER A 28 6.24 9.54 -16.28
N TYR A 29 7.14 10.39 -16.75
CA TYR A 29 6.78 11.64 -17.44
C TYR A 29 6.08 11.36 -18.77
N LEU A 30 6.59 10.42 -19.57
CA LEU A 30 5.94 10.00 -20.82
C LEU A 30 4.52 9.48 -20.57
N TRP A 31 4.32 8.71 -19.49
CA TRP A 31 2.99 8.26 -19.09
C TRP A 31 2.08 9.43 -18.74
N PHE A 32 2.51 10.32 -17.84
CA PHE A 32 1.68 11.44 -17.41
C PHE A 32 1.37 12.44 -18.52
N ASN A 33 2.35 12.78 -19.34
CA ASN A 33 2.21 13.77 -20.38
C ASN A 33 1.51 13.22 -21.64
N SER A 34 2.02 12.12 -22.19
CA SER A 34 1.58 11.63 -23.52
C SER A 34 0.41 10.66 -23.44
N VAL A 35 0.35 9.79 -22.42
CA VAL A 35 -0.72 8.80 -22.28
C VAL A 35 -1.90 9.37 -21.51
N SER A 36 -1.63 9.99 -20.36
CA SER A 36 -2.68 10.60 -19.51
C SER A 36 -3.06 12.02 -19.95
N GLY A 37 -2.32 12.64 -20.86
CA GLY A 37 -2.64 13.96 -21.42
C GLY A 37 -2.47 15.13 -20.44
N LEU A 38 -1.65 14.99 -19.39
CA LEU A 38 -1.42 16.06 -18.42
C LEU A 38 -0.55 17.17 -19.02
N LEU A 39 -0.85 18.41 -18.64
CA LEU A 39 0.03 19.55 -18.90
C LEU A 39 1.44 19.28 -18.33
N ASN A 40 2.45 19.92 -18.92
CA ASN A 40 3.85 19.73 -18.52
C ASN A 40 4.08 20.01 -17.03
N GLU A 41 3.44 21.06 -16.50
CA GLU A 41 3.53 21.45 -15.09
C GLU A 41 2.95 20.37 -14.16
N LEU A 42 1.76 19.85 -14.49
CA LEU A 42 1.11 18.79 -13.71
C LEU A 42 1.87 17.46 -13.82
N SER A 43 2.43 17.15 -15.00
CA SER A 43 3.24 15.95 -15.21
C SER A 43 4.47 15.92 -14.30
N ASN A 44 5.16 17.08 -14.20
CA ASN A 44 6.30 17.23 -13.28
C ASN A 44 5.85 17.16 -11.81
N PHE A 45 4.71 17.76 -11.49
CA PHE A 45 4.13 17.72 -10.14
C PHE A 45 3.73 16.30 -9.70
N SER A 46 3.22 15.46 -10.60
CA SER A 46 2.83 14.08 -10.32
C SER A 46 4.00 13.12 -10.07
N LYS A 47 5.23 13.50 -10.43
CA LYS A 47 6.41 12.64 -10.28
C LYS A 47 6.68 12.29 -8.82
N LEU A 48 6.67 13.29 -7.93
CA LEU A 48 6.97 13.09 -6.50
C LEU A 48 5.93 12.19 -5.80
N PRO A 49 4.61 12.42 -5.92
CA PRO A 49 3.58 11.51 -5.40
C PRO A 49 3.73 10.08 -5.92
N THR A 50 4.10 9.90 -7.20
CA THR A 50 4.29 8.59 -7.82
C THR A 50 5.45 7.83 -7.20
N ILE A 51 6.57 8.51 -6.94
CA ILE A 51 7.72 7.90 -6.26
C ILE A 51 7.33 7.48 -4.85
N ILE A 52 6.61 8.33 -4.11
CA ILE A 52 6.20 8.02 -2.73
C ILE A 52 5.25 6.80 -2.72
N ILE A 53 4.22 6.78 -3.58
CA ILE A 53 3.23 5.68 -3.61
C ILE A 53 3.79 4.38 -4.20
N SER A 54 4.97 4.39 -4.81
CA SER A 54 5.54 3.21 -5.48
C SER A 54 5.76 2.00 -4.57
N ILE A 55 5.81 2.18 -3.25
CA ILE A 55 5.88 1.09 -2.26
C ILE A 55 4.54 0.36 -2.08
N MET A 56 3.44 1.00 -2.47
CA MET A 56 2.08 0.52 -2.24
C MET A 56 1.77 -0.85 -2.86
N PRO A 57 2.25 -1.22 -4.07
CA PRO A 57 2.04 -2.56 -4.61
C PRO A 57 2.62 -3.66 -3.73
N ALA A 58 3.82 -3.46 -3.17
CA ALA A 58 4.45 -4.43 -2.27
C ALA A 58 3.62 -4.63 -1.00
N LEU A 59 3.14 -3.54 -0.40
CA LEU A 59 2.27 -3.58 0.78
C LEU A 59 0.89 -4.19 0.46
N THR A 60 0.37 -3.94 -0.74
CA THR A 60 -0.91 -4.49 -1.22
C THR A 60 -0.85 -6.01 -1.35
N VAL A 61 0.25 -6.54 -1.87
CA VAL A 61 0.45 -7.99 -1.92
C VAL A 61 0.55 -8.58 -0.50
N LEU A 62 1.29 -7.92 0.40
CA LEU A 62 1.42 -8.37 1.79
C LEU A 62 0.08 -8.44 2.52
N ILE A 63 -0.74 -7.38 2.45
CA ILE A 63 -2.06 -7.37 3.10
C ILE A 63 -3.02 -8.36 2.45
N SER A 64 -2.92 -8.57 1.13
CA SER A 64 -3.73 -9.56 0.41
C SER A 64 -3.49 -10.98 0.91
N ILE A 65 -2.23 -11.36 1.17
CA ILE A 65 -1.92 -12.67 1.77
C ILE A 65 -2.52 -12.79 3.16
N GLN A 66 -2.34 -11.76 4.01
CA GLN A 66 -2.85 -11.77 5.38
C GLN A 66 -4.36 -11.99 5.39
N ARG A 67 -5.10 -11.24 4.56
CA ARG A 67 -6.55 -11.35 4.39
C ARG A 67 -6.95 -12.71 3.82
N ALA A 68 -6.28 -13.20 2.77
CA ALA A 68 -6.58 -14.49 2.16
C ALA A 68 -6.47 -15.67 3.15
N ILE A 69 -5.42 -15.68 3.99
CA ILE A 69 -5.28 -16.71 5.03
C ILE A 69 -6.40 -16.55 6.07
N LEU A 70 -6.65 -15.34 6.56
CA LEU A 70 -7.73 -15.10 7.54
C LEU A 70 -9.11 -15.55 7.04
N VAL A 71 -9.44 -15.26 5.78
CA VAL A 71 -10.68 -15.71 5.12
C VAL A 71 -10.74 -17.23 5.02
N SER A 72 -9.63 -17.89 4.65
CA SER A 72 -9.57 -19.35 4.53
C SER A 72 -9.88 -20.07 5.85
N PHE A 73 -9.63 -19.40 6.98
CA PHE A 73 -9.93 -19.88 8.33
C PHE A 73 -11.24 -19.32 8.91
N LYS A 74 -12.08 -18.67 8.10
CA LYS A 74 -13.34 -18.01 8.49
C LYS A 74 -13.17 -16.98 9.62
N ASN A 75 -11.97 -16.38 9.75
CA ASN A 75 -11.67 -15.37 10.75
C ASN A 75 -11.61 -13.98 10.09
N THR A 76 -12.77 -13.40 9.79
CA THR A 76 -12.87 -12.16 9.01
C THR A 76 -12.96 -10.89 9.86
N SER A 77 -13.33 -10.98 11.14
CA SER A 77 -13.43 -9.79 12.02
C SER A 77 -12.14 -8.95 12.07
N PRO A 78 -10.93 -9.54 12.15
CA PRO A 78 -9.69 -8.75 12.09
C PRO A 78 -9.51 -7.98 10.78
N ILE A 79 -10.06 -8.46 9.66
CA ILE A 79 -9.98 -7.79 8.37
C ILE A 79 -10.77 -6.47 8.40
N THR A 80 -11.94 -6.49 9.05
CA THR A 80 -12.76 -5.28 9.25
C THR A 80 -12.04 -4.27 10.12
N TYR A 81 -11.50 -4.68 11.27
CA TYR A 81 -10.74 -3.78 12.14
C TYR A 81 -9.51 -3.19 11.45
N ALA A 82 -8.77 -3.98 10.66
CA ALA A 82 -7.65 -3.48 9.87
C ALA A 82 -8.07 -2.41 8.87
N THR A 83 -9.23 -2.57 8.24
CA THR A 83 -9.78 -1.61 7.27
C THR A 83 -10.23 -0.32 7.96
N ILE A 84 -10.85 -0.43 9.14
CA ILE A 84 -11.19 0.73 9.98
C ILE A 84 -9.91 1.51 10.34
N ILE A 85 -8.87 0.82 10.82
CA ILE A 85 -7.58 1.43 11.14
C ILE A 85 -7.00 2.14 9.92
N GLU A 86 -6.98 1.48 8.76
CA GLU A 86 -6.45 2.06 7.51
C GLU A 86 -7.15 3.37 7.16
N VAL A 87 -8.49 3.37 7.12
CA VAL A 87 -9.30 4.52 6.75
C VAL A 87 -9.17 5.64 7.79
N SER A 88 -9.19 5.32 9.08
CA SER A 88 -9.00 6.30 10.15
C SER A 88 -7.64 6.99 10.07
N ILE A 89 -6.56 6.25 9.80
CA ILE A 89 -5.22 6.82 9.63
C ILE A 89 -5.17 7.72 8.38
N ILE A 90 -5.79 7.32 7.26
CA ILE A 90 -5.86 8.14 6.04
C ILE A 90 -6.56 9.47 6.34
N ILE A 91 -7.73 9.44 6.97
CA ILE A 91 -8.50 10.64 7.32
C ILE A 91 -7.70 11.54 8.27
N LEU A 92 -7.10 10.96 9.32
CA LEU A 92 -6.31 11.71 10.28
C LEU A 92 -5.10 12.36 9.62
N THR A 93 -4.40 11.62 8.75
CA THR A 93 -3.22 12.13 8.03
C THR A 93 -3.62 13.26 7.10
N LEU A 94 -4.69 13.10 6.32
CA LEU A 94 -5.19 14.18 5.45
C LEU A 94 -5.53 15.45 6.25
N PHE A 95 -6.26 15.31 7.35
CA PHE A 95 -6.65 16.43 8.19
C PHE A 95 -5.43 17.16 8.77
N VAL A 96 -4.48 16.42 9.35
CA VAL A 96 -3.27 16.97 9.96
C VAL A 96 -2.35 17.58 8.90
N SER A 97 -2.06 16.86 7.82
CA SER A 97 -1.16 17.30 6.75
C SER A 97 -1.65 18.56 6.04
N ILE A 98 -2.96 18.67 5.77
CA ILE A 98 -3.51 19.84 5.09
C ILE A 98 -3.61 21.03 6.06
N LYS A 99 -4.08 20.82 7.30
CA LYS A 99 -4.34 21.93 8.22
C LYS A 99 -3.10 22.45 8.95
N MET A 100 -2.10 21.60 9.21
CA MET A 100 -0.90 21.96 9.98
C MET A 100 0.35 22.18 9.13
N PHE A 101 0.44 21.53 7.97
CA PHE A 101 1.66 21.53 7.15
C PHE A 101 1.45 22.13 5.75
N ASP A 102 0.25 22.62 5.44
CA ASP A 102 -0.16 23.17 4.13
C ASP A 102 0.27 22.29 2.94
N LEU A 103 0.31 20.97 3.15
CA LEU A 103 0.69 20.03 2.12
C LEU A 103 -0.36 19.99 1.03
N THR A 104 0.09 19.90 -0.23
CA THR A 104 -0.81 19.68 -1.36
C THR A 104 -1.60 18.38 -1.16
N GLY A 105 -2.89 18.40 -1.51
CA GLY A 105 -3.80 17.28 -1.23
C GLY A 105 -3.31 15.94 -1.78
N ILE A 106 -2.66 15.94 -2.95
CA ILE A 106 -2.09 14.72 -3.53
C ILE A 106 -0.96 14.14 -2.68
N VAL A 107 -0.03 14.98 -2.19
CA VAL A 107 1.10 14.51 -1.36
C VAL A 107 0.59 14.01 -0.01
N ALA A 108 -0.32 14.77 0.61
CA ALA A 108 -0.98 14.35 1.85
C ALA A 108 -1.72 13.01 1.68
N SER A 109 -2.44 12.81 0.56
CA SER A 109 -3.18 11.58 0.29
C SER A 109 -2.25 10.37 0.17
N VAL A 110 -1.15 10.49 -0.57
CA VAL A 110 -0.21 9.39 -0.77
C VAL A 110 0.48 8.99 0.55
N ILE A 111 0.87 9.97 1.37
CA ILE A 111 1.43 9.71 2.71
C ILE A 111 0.38 9.00 3.58
N GLY A 112 -0.85 9.50 3.59
CA GLY A 112 -1.96 8.88 4.33
C GLY A 112 -2.22 7.44 3.91
N PHE A 113 -2.21 7.15 2.61
CA PHE A 113 -2.37 5.78 2.09
C PHE A 113 -1.27 4.85 2.58
N ILE A 114 -0.02 5.29 2.57
CA ILE A 114 1.11 4.47 3.00
C ILE A 114 1.05 4.23 4.50
N LEU A 115 0.84 5.27 5.31
CA LEU A 115 0.72 5.14 6.76
C LEU A 115 -0.45 4.24 7.13
N GLY A 116 -1.62 4.45 6.54
CA GLY A 116 -2.80 3.63 6.78
C GLY A 116 -2.55 2.18 6.42
N ARG A 117 -1.92 1.93 5.27
CA ARG A 117 -1.56 0.58 4.82
C ARG A 117 -0.56 -0.09 5.77
N ILE A 118 0.48 0.64 6.22
CA ILE A 118 1.46 0.11 7.18
C ILE A 118 0.77 -0.26 8.48
N CYS A 119 -0.06 0.61 9.05
CA CYS A 119 -0.81 0.35 10.28
C CYS A 119 -1.77 -0.85 10.16
N ALA A 120 -2.44 -0.99 9.02
CA ALA A 120 -3.33 -2.13 8.78
C ALA A 120 -2.56 -3.44 8.65
N VAL A 121 -1.43 -3.44 7.94
CA VAL A 121 -0.55 -4.59 7.78
C VAL A 121 0.04 -5.02 9.12
N THR A 122 0.52 -4.08 9.93
CA THR A 122 1.10 -4.37 11.25
C THR A 122 0.05 -4.91 12.20
N TYR A 123 -1.15 -4.33 12.22
CA TYR A 123 -2.28 -4.87 12.98
C TYR A 123 -2.60 -6.32 12.56
N LEU A 124 -2.68 -6.60 11.25
CA LEU A 124 -2.99 -7.94 10.73
C LEU A 124 -1.88 -8.96 10.95
N MET A 125 -0.62 -8.56 11.22
CA MET A 125 0.45 -9.51 11.54
C MET A 125 0.14 -10.35 12.78
N PHE A 126 -0.53 -9.79 13.79
CA PHE A 126 -0.89 -10.51 15.00
C PHE A 126 -1.88 -11.68 14.75
N PRO A 127 -3.09 -11.46 14.20
CA PRO A 127 -4.03 -12.54 13.92
C PRO A 127 -3.50 -13.51 12.84
N PHE A 128 -2.73 -13.01 11.87
CA PHE A 128 -2.06 -13.83 10.86
C PHE A 128 -1.07 -14.82 11.49
N ASN A 129 -0.18 -14.35 12.36
CA ASN A 129 0.82 -15.21 13.01
C ASN A 129 0.15 -16.25 13.92
N LYS A 130 -0.93 -15.89 14.61
CA LYS A 130 -1.72 -16.82 15.44
C LYS A 130 -2.27 -18.00 14.62
N ILE A 131 -2.83 -17.74 13.44
CA ILE A 131 -3.33 -18.81 12.54
C ILE A 131 -2.17 -19.59 11.92
N LYS A 132 -1.10 -18.91 11.50
CA LYS A 132 0.09 -19.55 10.94
C LYS A 132 0.73 -20.53 11.93
N MET A 133 0.79 -20.19 13.22
CA MET A 133 1.27 -21.12 14.25
C MET A 133 0.36 -22.34 14.41
N LYS A 134 -0.97 -22.17 14.31
CA LYS A 134 -1.93 -23.29 14.35
C LYS A 134 -1.72 -24.25 13.17
N LEU A 135 -1.38 -23.71 12.01
CA LEU A 135 -1.03 -24.47 10.79
C LEU A 135 0.28 -25.26 10.90
N LEU A 136 1.22 -24.84 11.75
CA LEU A 136 2.53 -25.51 11.91
C LEU A 136 2.49 -26.61 12.99
N LYS A 137 1.46 -26.62 13.83
CA LYS A 137 1.26 -27.63 14.90
C LYS A 137 0.41 -28.82 14.47
N ASN A 138 -0.29 -28.71 13.34
CA ASN A 138 -1.06 -29.78 12.70
C ASN A 138 -0.30 -30.31 11.48
#